data_AF-A0A2G5D530-F1
#
_entry.id   AF-A0A2G5D530-F1
#
_cell.length_a   1.000
_cell.length_b   1.000
_cell.length_c   1.000
_cell.angle_alpha   90.00
_cell.angle_beta   90.00
_cell.angle_gamma   90.00
#
_symmetry.space_group_name_H-M   'P 1'
#
loop_
_entity.id
_entity.type
_entity.pdbx_description
1 polymer ?
#
loop_
_entity_poly.entity_id
_entity_poly.type
_entity_poly.pdbx_seq_one_letter_code
_entity_poly.pdbx_strand_id
1 'polypeptide(L)'
;MKSLQNKTPANGSYMEVDKVMEVVKTEEKVADVEGFKHQVDEIVVKVDELEQKVKEVEQFYTSLSKKQPNSSKGSSAVKEKQQIFSVKRLQLEQSKREAAGAKRMQELIRHFGTIFRQITAHKWAWPFMHPVDVEGLGLHDYYEIIDKPMDFSTIKNQMEAKDGTGYKNVREICSDVRLVFKNAMTYNDDRNDVHVMAKTLLEKFEEKWLQLLPKVTEEETRRKEEAEEFRAGMHLAQEAANAKTARHISNELSELDMHLDELRETVAQKCRFV
;
A
#
# COMPACT_ATOMS: atom_id res chain seq x y z
N MET A 1 -104.49 23.51 -40.26
CA MET A 1 -104.08 24.91 -39.99
C MET A 1 -103.58 25.00 -38.55
N LYS A 2 -102.52 25.81 -38.32
CA LYS A 2 -101.84 26.18 -37.05
C LYS A 2 -100.75 25.18 -36.59
N SER A 3 -99.44 25.35 -36.85
CA SER A 3 -98.44 26.40 -36.54
C SER A 3 -97.99 26.43 -35.07
N LEU A 4 -96.80 25.92 -34.78
CA LEU A 4 -96.00 26.13 -33.55
C LEU A 4 -94.51 25.90 -33.92
N GLN A 5 -93.80 26.97 -34.30
CA GLN A 5 -92.80 27.69 -33.50
C GLN A 5 -91.53 26.89 -33.15
N ASN A 6 -90.48 27.14 -33.93
CA ASN A 6 -89.09 26.82 -33.60
C ASN A 6 -88.66 27.60 -32.35
N LYS A 7 -88.26 26.88 -31.30
CA LYS A 7 -87.42 27.41 -30.21
C LYS A 7 -86.00 26.91 -30.42
N THR A 8 -85.10 27.85 -30.69
CA THR A 8 -83.64 27.68 -30.59
C THR A 8 -83.26 27.49 -29.11
N PRO A 9 -82.51 26.46 -28.72
CA PRO A 9 -81.83 26.45 -27.43
C PRO A 9 -80.51 27.20 -27.53
N ALA A 10 -80.29 28.06 -26.54
CA ALA A 10 -79.13 28.92 -26.37
C ALA A 10 -77.86 28.13 -26.01
N ASN A 11 -76.75 28.46 -26.68
CA ASN A 11 -75.47 28.97 -26.12
C ASN A 11 -74.91 28.47 -24.77
N GLY A 12 -75.22 27.25 -24.32
CA GLY A 12 -74.67 26.68 -23.07
C GLY A 12 -73.36 25.90 -23.20
N SER A 13 -72.94 25.54 -24.42
CA SER A 13 -71.91 24.50 -24.60
C SER A 13 -70.47 25.00 -24.76
N TYR A 14 -70.24 26.27 -25.13
CA TYR A 14 -68.89 26.71 -25.49
C TYR A 14 -67.99 27.06 -24.29
N MET A 15 -68.56 27.62 -23.21
CA MET A 15 -67.78 28.06 -22.04
C MET A 15 -67.24 26.91 -21.17
N GLU A 16 -67.80 25.70 -21.30
CA GLU A 16 -67.43 24.54 -20.49
C GLU A 16 -66.31 23.71 -21.16
N VAL A 17 -66.27 23.65 -22.50
CA VAL A 17 -65.18 23.02 -23.27
C VAL A 17 -63.89 23.85 -23.21
N ASP A 18 -63.98 25.17 -23.23
CA ASP A 18 -62.80 26.04 -23.11
C ASP A 18 -62.14 25.89 -21.72
N LYS A 19 -62.93 25.80 -20.65
CA LYS A 19 -62.44 25.52 -19.29
C LYS A 19 -61.78 24.14 -19.18
N VAL A 20 -62.38 23.12 -19.80
CA VAL A 20 -61.81 21.76 -19.82
C VAL A 20 -60.52 21.72 -20.65
N MET A 21 -60.45 22.40 -21.79
CA MET A 21 -59.21 22.52 -22.57
C MET A 21 -58.13 23.33 -21.85
N GLU A 22 -58.50 24.34 -21.08
CA GLU A 22 -57.57 25.11 -20.25
C GLU A 22 -57.01 24.27 -19.10
N VAL A 23 -57.86 23.48 -18.43
CA VAL A 23 -57.47 22.52 -17.38
C VAL A 23 -56.56 21.42 -17.94
N VAL A 24 -56.91 20.83 -19.10
CA VAL A 24 -56.07 19.82 -19.77
C VAL A 24 -54.73 20.42 -20.20
N LYS A 25 -54.70 21.65 -20.75
CA LYS A 25 -53.44 22.36 -21.06
C LYS A 25 -52.61 22.65 -19.81
N THR A 26 -53.23 22.95 -18.67
CA THR A 26 -52.50 23.13 -17.41
C THR A 26 -51.99 21.82 -16.83
N GLU A 27 -52.76 20.73 -16.89
CA GLU A 27 -52.31 19.40 -16.44
C GLU A 27 -51.17 18.86 -17.33
N GLU A 28 -51.25 19.07 -18.65
CA GLU A 28 -50.20 18.69 -19.61
C GLU A 28 -48.92 19.52 -19.41
N LYS A 29 -49.05 20.83 -19.11
CA LYS A 29 -47.91 21.70 -18.71
C LYS A 29 -47.30 21.29 -17.38
N VAL A 30 -48.10 20.88 -16.40
CA VAL A 30 -47.61 20.44 -15.08
C VAL A 30 -46.87 19.10 -15.19
N ALA A 31 -47.39 18.17 -15.98
CA ALA A 31 -46.73 16.89 -16.27
C ALA A 31 -45.39 17.08 -17.01
N ASP A 32 -45.32 18.03 -17.95
CA ASP A 32 -44.07 18.38 -18.63
C ASP A 32 -43.02 18.98 -17.69
N VAL A 33 -43.44 19.86 -16.77
CA VAL A 33 -42.54 20.47 -15.77
C VAL A 33 -42.04 19.44 -14.76
N GLU A 34 -42.89 18.50 -14.32
CA GLU A 34 -42.47 17.39 -13.45
C GLU A 34 -41.52 16.42 -14.15
N GLY A 35 -41.69 16.19 -15.46
CA GLY A 35 -40.78 15.40 -16.28
C GLY A 35 -39.40 16.03 -16.41
N PHE A 36 -39.34 17.34 -16.72
CA PHE A 36 -38.08 18.07 -16.78
C PHE A 36 -37.38 18.14 -15.41
N LYS A 37 -38.15 18.31 -14.33
CA LYS A 37 -37.60 18.28 -12.97
C LYS A 37 -36.92 16.94 -12.66
N HIS A 38 -37.55 15.81 -12.98
CA HIS A 38 -36.93 14.50 -12.80
C HIS A 38 -35.63 14.34 -13.59
N GLN A 39 -35.58 14.84 -14.84
CA GLN A 39 -34.37 14.78 -15.66
C GLN A 39 -33.23 15.64 -15.08
N VAL A 40 -33.55 16.83 -14.57
CA VAL A 40 -32.58 17.68 -13.86
C VAL A 40 -32.09 16.99 -12.59
N ASP A 41 -32.98 16.40 -11.79
CA ASP A 41 -32.63 15.68 -10.57
C ASP A 41 -31.69 14.49 -10.86
N GLU A 42 -31.92 13.74 -11.95
CA GLU A 42 -31.04 12.65 -12.38
C GLU A 42 -29.65 13.14 -12.80
N ILE A 43 -29.57 14.27 -13.50
CA ILE A 43 -28.30 14.90 -13.89
C ILE A 43 -27.53 15.35 -12.65
N VAL A 44 -28.19 15.96 -11.67
CA VAL A 44 -27.57 16.39 -10.41
C VAL A 44 -26.95 15.20 -9.67
N VAL A 45 -27.67 14.08 -9.54
CA VAL A 45 -27.13 12.86 -8.90
C VAL A 45 -25.88 12.36 -9.62
N LYS A 46 -25.88 12.34 -10.96
CA LYS A 46 -24.71 11.90 -11.74
C LYS A 46 -23.53 12.87 -11.59
N VAL A 47 -23.77 14.17 -11.53
CA VAL A 47 -22.72 15.17 -11.27
C VAL A 47 -22.09 14.94 -9.89
N ASP A 48 -22.90 14.72 -8.84
CA ASP A 48 -22.40 14.44 -7.49
C ASP A 48 -21.53 13.17 -7.44
N GLU A 49 -21.94 12.10 -8.15
CA GLU A 49 -21.15 10.88 -8.28
C GLU A 49 -19.82 11.12 -9.00
N LEU A 50 -19.81 11.91 -10.07
CA LEU A 50 -18.61 12.26 -10.81
C LEU A 50 -17.66 13.12 -9.98
N GLU A 51 -18.18 14.09 -9.24
CA GLU A 51 -17.37 14.89 -8.31
C GLU A 51 -16.67 14.03 -7.27
N GLN A 52 -17.35 13.02 -6.72
CA GLN A 52 -16.75 12.11 -5.76
C GLN A 52 -15.61 11.30 -6.39
N LYS A 53 -15.78 10.79 -7.61
CA LYS A 53 -14.72 10.09 -8.37
C LYS A 53 -13.53 11.00 -8.68
N VAL A 54 -13.76 12.28 -8.99
CA VAL A 54 -12.68 13.28 -9.19
C VAL A 54 -11.90 13.50 -7.91
N LYS A 55 -12.58 13.68 -6.76
CA LYS A 55 -11.94 13.85 -5.45
C LYS A 55 -11.03 12.67 -5.11
N GLU A 56 -11.41 11.43 -5.42
CA GLU A 56 -10.56 10.24 -5.21
C GLU A 56 -9.25 10.31 -6.04
N VAL A 57 -9.35 10.73 -7.30
CA VAL A 57 -8.17 10.89 -8.18
C VAL A 57 -7.28 12.05 -7.70
N GLU A 58 -7.86 13.18 -7.31
CA GLU A 58 -7.11 14.33 -6.78
C GLU A 58 -6.40 14.02 -5.45
N GLN A 59 -7.06 13.26 -4.57
CA GLN A 59 -6.47 12.80 -3.31
C GLN A 59 -5.24 11.94 -3.54
N PHE A 60 -5.24 11.08 -4.57
CA PHE A 60 -4.05 10.30 -4.95
C PHE A 60 -2.85 11.21 -5.28
N TYR A 61 -3.02 12.21 -6.15
CA TYR A 61 -1.93 13.13 -6.53
C TYR A 61 -1.51 14.07 -5.38
N THR A 62 -2.44 14.47 -4.52
CA THR A 62 -2.14 15.28 -3.33
C THR A 62 -1.35 14.49 -2.29
N SER A 63 -1.68 13.20 -2.11
CA SER A 63 -0.96 12.29 -1.21
C SER A 63 0.47 11.98 -1.68
N LEU A 64 0.74 12.02 -2.99
CA LEU A 64 2.08 11.87 -3.54
C LEU A 64 3.03 13.00 -3.14
N SER A 65 2.50 14.21 -2.92
CA SER A 65 3.27 15.35 -2.44
C SER A 65 3.62 15.25 -0.94
N LYS A 66 2.93 14.38 -0.18
CA LYS A 66 3.06 14.20 1.28
C LYS A 66 3.12 12.70 1.66
N LYS A 67 4.29 12.06 1.66
CA LYS A 67 4.50 10.59 1.83
C LYS A 67 3.59 9.81 2.84
N GLN A 68 3.08 8.65 2.37
CA GLN A 68 2.69 7.35 3.01
C GLN A 68 1.23 7.12 3.53
N PRO A 69 0.69 5.86 3.49
CA PRO A 69 -0.59 5.54 2.85
C PRO A 69 -1.68 4.97 3.79
N ASN A 70 -2.96 5.14 3.39
CA ASN A 70 -4.06 4.29 3.82
C ASN A 70 -5.12 4.13 2.72
N SER A 71 -5.89 3.05 2.81
CA SER A 71 -6.51 2.33 1.69
C SER A 71 -8.02 2.55 1.49
N SER A 72 -8.53 1.89 0.43
CA SER A 72 -9.92 1.46 0.11
C SER A 72 -10.72 2.42 -0.78
N LYS A 73 -11.68 2.03 -1.65
CA LYS A 73 -12.22 0.78 -2.27
C LYS A 73 -13.32 1.28 -3.24
N GLY A 74 -13.50 0.72 -4.44
CA GLY A 74 -14.69 1.03 -5.28
C GLY A 74 -14.63 0.46 -6.70
N SER A 75 -15.75 -0.02 -7.26
CA SER A 75 -15.82 -1.12 -8.25
C SER A 75 -15.98 -0.72 -9.74
N SER A 76 -15.57 -1.60 -10.68
CA SER A 76 -16.33 -1.93 -11.91
C SER A 76 -15.78 -3.22 -12.62
N ALA A 77 -16.57 -4.27 -12.58
CA ALA A 77 -16.17 -5.70 -12.58
C ALA A 77 -15.61 -6.33 -13.88
N VAL A 78 -15.63 -5.66 -15.03
CA VAL A 78 -15.16 -6.26 -16.31
C VAL A 78 -13.79 -5.70 -16.73
N LYS A 79 -13.54 -4.43 -16.43
CA LYS A 79 -12.25 -3.75 -16.65
C LYS A 79 -11.33 -3.84 -15.41
N GLU A 80 -11.88 -4.13 -14.23
CA GLU A 80 -11.16 -4.52 -13.00
C GLU A 80 -10.32 -5.77 -13.21
N LYS A 81 -10.84 -6.80 -13.90
CA LYS A 81 -10.17 -8.10 -14.02
C LYS A 81 -8.78 -8.01 -14.65
N GLN A 82 -8.59 -7.15 -15.65
CA GLN A 82 -7.32 -6.96 -16.34
C GLN A 82 -6.29 -6.21 -15.48
N GLN A 83 -6.74 -5.25 -14.68
CA GLN A 83 -5.88 -4.45 -13.79
C GLN A 83 -5.52 -5.19 -12.50
N ILE A 84 -6.48 -5.90 -11.92
CA ILE A 84 -6.28 -6.85 -10.82
C ILE A 84 -5.28 -7.93 -11.26
N PHE A 85 -5.34 -8.39 -12.51
CA PHE A 85 -4.39 -9.38 -13.03
C PHE A 85 -2.96 -8.83 -13.11
N SER A 86 -2.76 -7.58 -13.54
CA SER A 86 -1.45 -6.93 -13.57
C SER A 86 -0.86 -6.71 -12.17
N VAL A 87 -1.67 -6.23 -11.20
CA VAL A 87 -1.23 -6.05 -9.81
C VAL A 87 -0.93 -7.39 -9.13
N LYS A 88 -1.79 -8.41 -9.30
CA LYS A 88 -1.53 -9.76 -8.79
C LYS A 88 -0.28 -10.38 -9.40
N ARG A 89 0.00 -10.11 -10.67
CA ARG A 89 1.24 -10.55 -11.33
C ARG A 89 2.48 -9.91 -10.71
N LEU A 90 2.46 -8.58 -10.49
CA LEU A 90 3.56 -7.87 -9.82
C LEU A 90 3.78 -8.40 -8.40
N GLN A 91 2.72 -8.66 -7.64
CA GLN A 91 2.80 -9.25 -6.29
C GLN A 91 3.39 -10.67 -6.31
N LEU A 92 3.01 -11.50 -7.29
CA LEU A 92 3.58 -12.84 -7.46
C LEU A 92 5.07 -12.78 -7.81
N GLU A 93 5.46 -11.89 -8.71
CA GLU A 93 6.87 -11.67 -9.05
C GLU A 93 7.67 -11.17 -7.85
N GLN A 94 7.10 -10.27 -7.04
CA GLN A 94 7.71 -9.81 -5.79
C GLN A 94 7.92 -10.95 -4.78
N SER A 95 6.90 -11.79 -4.56
CA SER A 95 7.03 -12.94 -3.67
C SER A 95 8.15 -13.90 -4.13
N LYS A 96 8.30 -14.11 -5.44
CA LYS A 96 9.41 -14.90 -6.01
C LYS A 96 10.76 -14.23 -5.77
N ARG A 97 10.87 -12.91 -5.97
CA ARG A 97 12.10 -12.13 -5.72
C ARG A 97 12.50 -12.18 -4.23
N GLU A 98 11.53 -12.02 -3.33
CA GLU A 98 11.73 -12.12 -1.89
C GLU A 98 12.20 -13.51 -1.47
N ALA A 99 11.58 -14.56 -2.00
CA ALA A 99 12.01 -15.93 -1.75
C ALA A 99 13.45 -16.19 -2.26
N ALA A 100 13.81 -15.64 -3.42
CA ALA A 100 15.17 -15.72 -3.94
C ALA A 100 16.16 -14.93 -3.05
N GLY A 101 15.76 -13.75 -2.55
CA GLY A 101 16.57 -12.92 -1.65
C GLY A 101 16.76 -13.56 -0.30
N ALA A 102 15.75 -14.25 0.22
CA ALA A 102 15.86 -15.06 1.41
C ALA A 102 16.87 -16.19 1.20
N LYS A 103 16.82 -16.92 0.07
CA LYS A 103 17.77 -17.99 -0.24
C LYS A 103 19.22 -17.49 -0.31
N ARG A 104 19.48 -16.38 -1.01
CA ARG A 104 20.82 -15.77 -1.06
C ARG A 104 21.31 -15.32 0.31
N MET A 105 20.44 -14.73 1.13
CA MET A 105 20.80 -14.37 2.51
C MET A 105 21.15 -15.61 3.35
N GLN A 106 20.41 -16.71 3.20
CA GLN A 106 20.73 -17.98 3.86
C GLN A 106 22.07 -18.55 3.40
N GLU A 107 22.44 -18.41 2.12
CA GLU A 107 23.76 -18.79 1.62
C GLU A 107 24.88 -17.93 2.23
N LEU A 108 24.65 -16.62 2.41
CA LEU A 108 25.59 -15.73 3.10
C LEU A 108 25.75 -16.11 4.58
N ILE A 109 24.66 -16.47 5.26
CA ILE A 109 24.70 -17.00 6.64
C ILE A 109 25.51 -18.30 6.70
N ARG A 110 25.32 -19.21 5.74
CA ARG A 110 26.11 -20.44 5.62
C ARG A 110 27.60 -20.15 5.40
N HIS A 111 27.93 -19.18 4.54
CA HIS A 111 29.31 -18.73 4.34
C HIS A 111 29.91 -18.13 5.60
N PHE A 112 29.14 -17.29 6.32
CA PHE A 112 29.54 -16.76 7.61
C PHE A 112 29.81 -17.88 8.62
N GLY A 113 29.04 -18.98 8.59
CA GLY A 113 29.30 -20.16 9.41
C GLY A 113 30.71 -20.74 9.24
N THR A 114 31.36 -20.58 8.09
CA THR A 114 32.77 -20.96 7.91
C THR A 114 33.73 -20.01 8.63
N ILE A 115 33.48 -18.71 8.58
CA ILE A 115 34.24 -17.70 9.33
C ILE A 115 34.08 -17.98 10.83
N PHE A 116 32.85 -18.17 11.28
CA PHE A 116 32.53 -18.46 12.67
C PHE A 116 33.29 -19.69 13.17
N ARG A 117 33.26 -20.81 12.43
CA ARG A 117 34.04 -22.01 12.77
C ARG A 117 35.55 -21.76 12.88
N GLN A 118 36.12 -20.91 12.02
CA GLN A 118 37.54 -20.56 12.10
C GLN A 118 37.88 -19.76 13.37
N ILE A 119 36.98 -18.87 13.79
CA ILE A 119 37.14 -18.10 15.03
C ILE A 119 36.98 -19.01 16.25
N THR A 120 35.92 -19.84 16.29
CA THR A 120 35.66 -20.73 17.44
C THR A 120 36.68 -21.87 17.57
N ALA A 121 37.37 -22.25 16.49
CA ALA A 121 38.44 -23.25 16.53
C ALA A 121 39.81 -22.67 16.96
N HIS A 122 39.92 -21.36 17.15
CA HIS A 122 41.16 -20.75 17.59
C HIS A 122 41.49 -21.17 19.03
N LYS A 123 42.78 -21.40 19.34
CA LYS A 123 43.25 -21.82 20.67
C LYS A 123 42.87 -20.89 21.83
N TRP A 124 42.50 -19.64 21.53
CA TRP A 124 42.09 -18.62 22.50
C TRP A 124 40.57 -18.41 22.54
N ALA A 125 39.79 -19.23 21.84
CA ALA A 125 38.34 -19.09 21.80
C ALA A 125 37.64 -19.65 23.06
N TRP A 126 38.33 -20.50 23.83
CA TRP A 126 37.73 -21.25 24.93
C TRP A 126 36.98 -20.41 25.98
N PRO A 127 37.40 -19.17 26.36
CA PRO A 127 36.65 -18.36 27.35
C PRO A 127 35.29 -17.90 26.83
N PHE A 128 35.10 -17.89 25.51
CA PHE A 128 33.94 -17.33 24.83
C PHE A 128 32.96 -18.40 24.34
N MET A 129 33.25 -19.68 24.61
CA MET A 129 32.49 -20.80 24.07
C MET A 129 31.11 -20.96 24.70
N HIS A 130 30.96 -20.57 25.96
CA HIS A 130 29.75 -20.73 26.77
C HIS A 130 29.44 -19.44 27.54
N PRO A 131 28.20 -19.25 28.02
CA PRO A 131 27.87 -18.15 28.90
C PRO A 131 28.84 -18.08 30.09
N VAL A 132 29.18 -16.86 30.51
CA VAL A 132 30.07 -16.65 31.66
C VAL A 132 29.43 -17.25 32.91
N ASP A 133 30.14 -18.17 33.56
CA ASP A 133 29.74 -18.78 34.83
C ASP A 133 30.04 -17.81 35.99
N VAL A 134 29.18 -16.81 36.14
CA VAL A 134 29.36 -15.74 37.14
C VAL A 134 29.35 -16.27 38.57
N GLU A 135 28.59 -17.32 38.86
CA GLU A 135 28.52 -17.95 40.18
C GLU A 135 29.80 -18.74 40.46
N GLY A 136 30.21 -19.61 39.53
CA GLY A 136 31.41 -20.43 39.67
C GLY A 136 32.70 -19.62 39.71
N LEU A 137 32.72 -18.43 39.09
CA LEU A 137 33.85 -17.50 39.09
C LEU A 137 33.77 -16.42 40.18
N GLY A 138 32.67 -16.33 40.94
CA GLY A 138 32.49 -15.32 41.99
C GLY A 138 32.38 -13.88 41.47
N LEU A 139 31.84 -13.69 40.27
CA LEU A 139 31.74 -12.39 39.59
C LEU A 139 30.41 -11.69 39.93
N HIS A 140 30.32 -11.14 41.15
CA HIS A 140 29.09 -10.56 41.69
C HIS A 140 28.60 -9.30 40.95
N ASP A 141 29.50 -8.59 40.26
CA ASP A 141 29.25 -7.33 39.55
C ASP A 141 29.03 -7.52 38.04
N TYR A 142 29.11 -8.76 37.52
CA TYR A 142 29.13 -9.00 36.08
C TYR A 142 27.89 -8.44 35.35
N TYR A 143 26.70 -8.68 35.90
CA TYR A 143 25.45 -8.16 35.31
C TYR A 143 25.17 -6.69 35.65
N GLU A 144 25.95 -6.07 36.52
CA GLU A 144 25.91 -4.62 36.74
C GLU A 144 26.74 -3.88 35.68
N ILE A 145 27.80 -4.53 35.18
CA ILE A 145 28.72 -3.97 34.18
C ILE A 145 28.31 -4.36 32.75
N ILE A 146 27.80 -5.58 32.55
CA ILE A 146 27.49 -6.15 31.23
C ILE A 146 25.97 -6.26 31.02
N ASP A 147 25.44 -5.33 30.22
CA ASP A 147 24.00 -5.23 29.90
C ASP A 147 23.43 -6.45 29.16
N LYS A 148 24.17 -6.95 28.17
CA LYS A 148 23.72 -8.06 27.31
C LYS A 148 24.82 -9.11 27.21
N PRO A 149 24.84 -10.12 28.09
CA PRO A 149 25.74 -11.26 27.98
C PRO A 149 25.61 -11.96 26.64
N MET A 150 26.71 -12.47 26.09
CA MET A 150 26.73 -13.18 24.82
C MET A 150 27.94 -14.12 24.75
N ASP A 151 27.79 -15.24 24.04
CA ASP A 151 28.80 -16.26 23.87
C ASP A 151 28.61 -17.02 22.54
N PHE A 152 29.61 -17.81 22.13
CA PHE A 152 29.57 -18.53 20.87
C PHE A 152 28.55 -19.67 20.83
N SER A 153 28.21 -20.32 21.95
CA SER A 153 27.16 -21.34 21.94
C SER A 153 25.79 -20.71 21.71
N THR A 154 25.51 -19.56 22.32
CA THR A 154 24.28 -18.79 22.08
C THR A 154 24.17 -18.35 20.62
N ILE A 155 25.23 -17.77 20.05
CA ILE A 155 25.26 -17.37 18.64
C ILE A 155 25.04 -18.58 17.73
N LYS A 156 25.73 -19.70 18.00
CA LYS A 156 25.59 -20.92 17.21
C LYS A 156 24.16 -21.45 17.23
N ASN A 157 23.55 -21.54 18.42
CA ASN A 157 22.18 -22.01 18.57
C ASN A 157 21.20 -21.12 17.79
N GLN A 158 21.40 -19.80 17.85
CA GLN A 158 20.58 -18.83 17.12
C GLN A 158 20.77 -18.92 15.60
N MET A 159 21.99 -19.21 15.12
CA MET A 159 22.25 -19.47 13.69
C MET A 159 21.57 -20.76 13.20
N GLU A 160 21.40 -21.76 14.06
CA GLU A 160 20.86 -23.08 13.74
C GLU A 160 19.35 -23.21 14.04
N ALA A 161 18.73 -22.15 14.58
CA ALA A 161 17.33 -22.11 14.98
C ALA A 161 16.37 -22.36 13.79
N LYS A 162 15.35 -23.21 14.01
CA LYS A 162 14.37 -23.62 12.98
C LYS A 162 12.95 -23.12 13.25
N ASP A 163 12.71 -22.53 14.40
CA ASP A 163 11.42 -22.03 14.88
C ASP A 163 11.12 -20.58 14.42
N GLY A 164 12.00 -20.01 13.60
CA GLY A 164 11.88 -18.63 13.11
C GLY A 164 12.48 -17.58 14.05
N THR A 165 13.08 -17.98 15.18
CA THR A 165 13.80 -17.05 16.06
C THR A 165 15.18 -16.69 15.53
N GLY A 166 15.74 -17.49 14.62
CA GLY A 166 17.10 -17.32 14.11
C GLY A 166 17.39 -15.99 13.41
N TYR A 167 18.68 -15.75 13.17
CA TYR A 167 19.15 -14.50 12.58
C TYR A 167 18.56 -14.23 11.19
N LYS A 168 18.14 -12.99 10.96
CA LYS A 168 17.51 -12.57 9.69
C LYS A 168 18.55 -12.25 8.62
N ASN A 169 19.74 -11.82 9.05
CA ASN A 169 20.83 -11.44 8.17
C ASN A 169 22.19 -11.61 8.86
N VAL A 170 23.25 -11.62 8.07
CA VAL A 170 24.62 -11.83 8.58
C VAL A 170 25.08 -10.71 9.52
N ARG A 171 24.61 -9.47 9.35
CA ARG A 171 25.03 -8.35 10.20
C ARG A 171 24.57 -8.51 11.64
N GLU A 172 23.40 -9.11 11.88
CA GLU A 172 22.94 -9.44 13.22
C GLU A 172 23.91 -10.42 13.92
N ILE A 173 24.38 -11.45 13.20
CA ILE A 173 25.38 -12.40 13.71
C ILE A 173 26.70 -11.68 14.02
N CYS A 174 27.18 -10.83 13.10
CA CYS A 174 28.38 -10.04 13.31
C CYS A 174 28.28 -9.13 14.54
N SER A 175 27.09 -8.57 14.78
CA SER A 175 26.84 -7.72 15.95
C SER A 175 27.01 -8.52 17.25
N ASP A 176 26.46 -9.73 17.32
CA ASP A 176 26.59 -10.55 18.52
C ASP A 176 28.02 -11.10 18.68
N VAL A 177 28.73 -11.45 17.60
CA VAL A 177 30.16 -11.82 17.69
C VAL A 177 31.01 -10.67 18.23
N ARG A 178 30.77 -9.43 17.76
CA ARG A 178 31.44 -8.25 18.32
C ARG A 178 31.08 -8.02 19.78
N LEU A 179 29.83 -8.30 20.17
CA LEU A 179 29.36 -8.15 21.53
C LEU A 179 30.09 -9.10 22.49
N VAL A 180 30.33 -10.35 22.11
CA VAL A 180 31.15 -11.30 22.90
C VAL A 180 32.48 -10.67 23.28
N PHE A 181 33.22 -10.17 22.29
CA PHE A 181 34.54 -9.58 22.53
C PHE A 181 34.47 -8.23 23.25
N LYS A 182 33.50 -7.39 22.91
CA LYS A 182 33.29 -6.09 23.56
C LYS A 182 32.99 -6.27 25.04
N ASN A 183 32.12 -7.21 25.41
CA ASN A 183 31.79 -7.51 26.80
C ASN A 183 33.03 -7.98 27.56
N ALA A 184 33.81 -8.89 26.96
CA ALA A 184 35.06 -9.35 27.56
C ALA A 184 36.05 -8.21 27.80
N MET A 185 36.24 -7.32 26.83
CA MET A 185 37.14 -6.16 26.97
C MET A 185 36.59 -5.07 27.90
N THR A 186 35.27 -5.02 28.11
CA THR A 186 34.62 -4.06 29.03
C THR A 186 34.74 -4.52 30.47
N TYR A 187 34.53 -5.81 30.72
CA TYR A 187 34.59 -6.37 32.07
C TYR A 187 36.04 -6.55 32.56
N ASN A 188 36.97 -6.90 31.66
CA ASN A 188 38.34 -7.21 32.02
C ASN A 188 39.30 -6.06 31.66
N ASP A 189 40.22 -5.76 32.58
CA ASP A 189 41.34 -4.81 32.37
C ASP A 189 42.20 -5.18 31.15
N ASP A 190 42.86 -4.19 30.54
CA ASP A 190 43.61 -4.39 29.29
C ASP A 190 44.83 -5.33 29.41
N ARG A 191 45.32 -5.58 30.64
CA ARG A 191 46.39 -6.54 30.93
C ARG A 191 45.88 -7.95 31.19
N ASN A 192 44.57 -8.13 31.36
CA ASN A 192 43.98 -9.44 31.59
C ASN A 192 44.08 -10.30 30.32
N ASP A 193 44.46 -11.56 30.49
CA ASP A 193 44.60 -12.51 29.38
C ASP A 193 43.31 -12.61 28.53
N VAL A 194 42.13 -12.60 29.15
CA VAL A 194 40.84 -12.66 28.45
C VAL A 194 40.61 -11.42 27.59
N HIS A 195 41.04 -10.24 28.05
CA HIS A 195 40.98 -9.01 27.27
C HIS A 195 41.89 -9.11 26.03
N VAL A 196 43.14 -9.55 26.21
CA VAL A 196 44.11 -9.72 25.11
C VAL A 196 43.61 -10.76 24.10
N MET A 197 43.04 -11.87 24.58
CA MET A 197 42.42 -12.90 23.75
C MET A 197 41.24 -12.34 22.94
N ALA A 198 40.35 -11.58 23.58
CA ALA A 198 39.18 -10.97 22.94
C ALA A 198 39.60 -9.99 21.84
N LYS A 199 40.55 -9.10 22.13
CA LYS A 199 41.07 -8.14 21.16
C LYS A 199 41.68 -8.85 19.94
N THR A 200 42.51 -9.86 20.18
CA THR A 200 43.16 -10.63 19.10
C THR A 200 42.15 -11.35 18.22
N LEU A 201 41.13 -11.98 18.82
CA LEU A 201 40.11 -12.69 18.06
C LEU A 201 39.17 -11.73 17.32
N LEU A 202 38.87 -10.56 17.89
CA LEU A 202 38.10 -9.53 17.22
C LEU A 202 38.83 -9.03 15.96
N GLU A 203 40.14 -8.77 16.03
CA GLU A 203 40.94 -8.37 14.87
C GLU A 203 40.90 -9.45 13.75
N LYS A 204 41.08 -10.72 14.11
CA LYS A 204 40.96 -11.85 13.17
C LYS A 204 39.56 -11.98 12.58
N PHE A 205 38.54 -11.72 13.39
CA PHE A 205 37.15 -11.74 12.95
C PHE A 205 36.89 -10.64 11.93
N GLU A 206 37.31 -9.40 12.19
CA GLU A 206 37.12 -8.28 11.28
C GLU A 206 37.85 -8.49 9.94
N GLU A 207 39.07 -9.04 9.97
CA GLU A 207 39.81 -9.39 8.75
C GLU A 207 39.00 -10.35 7.85
N LYS A 208 38.41 -11.39 8.44
CA LYS A 208 37.58 -12.36 7.71
C LYS A 208 36.24 -11.76 7.30
N TRP A 209 35.65 -10.94 8.15
CA TRP A 209 34.40 -10.25 7.87
C TRP A 209 34.53 -9.34 6.64
N LEU A 210 35.65 -8.61 6.51
CA LEU A 210 35.93 -7.76 5.35
C LEU A 210 35.94 -8.54 4.02
N GLN A 211 36.26 -9.84 4.04
CA GLN A 211 36.21 -10.68 2.83
C GLN A 211 34.77 -11.04 2.42
N LEU A 212 33.84 -11.10 3.38
CA LEU A 212 32.43 -11.42 3.13
C LEU A 212 31.57 -10.15 2.94
N LEU A 213 31.99 -9.03 3.51
CA LEU A 213 31.26 -7.76 3.51
C LEU A 213 30.83 -7.27 2.11
N PRO A 214 31.64 -7.38 1.03
CA PRO A 214 31.20 -6.98 -0.30
C PRO A 214 29.95 -7.75 -0.76
N LYS A 215 29.91 -9.07 -0.53
CA LYS A 215 28.77 -9.92 -0.93
C LYS A 215 27.52 -9.62 -0.12
N VAL A 216 27.68 -9.27 1.15
CA VAL A 216 26.56 -8.86 2.02
C VAL A 216 26.02 -7.51 1.55
N THR A 217 26.89 -6.55 1.28
CA THR A 217 26.50 -5.22 0.79
C THR A 217 25.83 -5.29 -0.58
N GLU A 218 26.33 -6.12 -1.49
CA GLU A 218 25.71 -6.38 -2.79
C GLU A 218 24.29 -6.93 -2.63
N GLU A 219 24.08 -7.96 -1.79
CA GLU A 219 22.75 -8.52 -1.56
C GLU A 219 21.78 -7.53 -0.91
N GLU A 220 22.25 -6.70 0.02
CA GLU A 220 21.45 -5.63 0.64
C GLU A 220 21.04 -4.56 -0.37
N THR A 221 21.98 -4.16 -1.24
CA THR A 221 21.74 -3.17 -2.31
C THR A 221 20.70 -3.72 -3.28
N ARG A 222 20.91 -4.95 -3.74
CA ARG A 222 20.02 -5.65 -4.67
C ARG A 222 18.60 -5.78 -4.11
N ARG A 223 18.44 -6.12 -2.82
CA ARG A 223 17.11 -6.17 -2.16
C ARG A 223 16.46 -4.80 -2.07
N LYS A 224 17.23 -3.75 -1.84
CA LYS A 224 16.73 -2.37 -1.80
C LYS A 224 16.25 -1.94 -3.18
N GLU A 225 17.05 -2.18 -4.22
CA GLU A 225 16.69 -1.91 -5.61
C GLU A 225 15.44 -2.69 -6.04
N GLU A 226 15.36 -3.98 -5.72
CA GLU A 226 14.17 -4.82 -6.00
C GLU A 226 12.91 -4.26 -5.33
N ALA A 227 13.02 -3.79 -4.07
CA ALA A 227 11.90 -3.20 -3.35
C ALA A 227 11.49 -1.81 -3.89
N GLU A 228 12.45 -1.02 -4.35
CA GLU A 228 12.21 0.27 -5.00
C GLU A 228 11.56 0.08 -6.38
N GLU A 229 12.03 -0.87 -7.18
CA GLU A 229 11.44 -1.24 -8.46
C GLU A 229 10.01 -1.73 -8.28
N PHE A 230 9.75 -2.60 -7.30
CA PHE A 230 8.39 -3.05 -7.00
C PHE A 230 7.47 -1.89 -6.61
N ARG A 231 7.96 -0.97 -5.77
CA ARG A 231 7.21 0.23 -5.36
C ARG A 231 6.90 1.13 -6.55
N ALA A 232 7.88 1.34 -7.44
CA ALA A 232 7.70 2.12 -8.66
C ALA A 232 6.70 1.44 -9.61
N GLY A 233 6.78 0.11 -9.78
CA GLY A 233 5.83 -0.66 -10.57
C GLY A 233 4.40 -0.59 -10.03
N MET A 234 4.24 -0.68 -8.70
CA MET A 234 2.94 -0.50 -8.05
C MET A 234 2.39 0.91 -8.25
N HIS A 235 3.24 1.92 -8.14
CA HIS A 235 2.86 3.31 -8.39
C HIS A 235 2.37 3.51 -9.84
N LEU A 236 3.14 3.03 -10.82
CA LEU A 236 2.79 3.14 -12.24
C LEU A 236 1.48 2.40 -12.56
N ALA A 237 1.26 1.23 -11.94
CA ALA A 237 0.01 0.49 -12.10
C ALA A 237 -1.20 1.25 -11.54
N GLN A 238 -1.03 1.97 -10.41
CA GLN A 238 -2.07 2.82 -9.84
C GLN A 238 -2.31 4.07 -10.68
N GLU A 239 -1.26 4.72 -11.18
CA GLU A 239 -1.36 5.88 -12.05
C GLU A 239 -2.09 5.53 -13.36
N ALA A 240 -1.80 4.37 -13.95
CA ALA A 240 -2.55 3.87 -15.10
C ALA A 240 -4.03 3.59 -14.79
N ALA A 241 -4.35 3.17 -13.55
CA ALA A 241 -5.73 3.06 -13.07
C ALA A 241 -6.42 4.42 -13.07
N ASN A 242 -5.76 5.40 -12.45
CA ASN A 242 -6.32 6.73 -12.27
C ASN A 242 -6.49 7.44 -13.61
N ALA A 243 -5.53 7.30 -14.53
CA ALA A 243 -5.65 7.84 -15.89
C ALA A 243 -6.85 7.25 -16.65
N LYS A 244 -7.17 5.97 -16.43
CA LYS A 244 -8.35 5.31 -17.01
C LYS A 244 -9.64 5.84 -16.38
N THR A 245 -9.67 6.02 -15.06
CA THR A 245 -10.80 6.61 -14.35
C THR A 245 -11.04 8.05 -14.79
N ALA A 246 -10.00 8.88 -14.89
CA ALA A 246 -10.08 10.26 -15.36
C ALA A 246 -10.66 10.33 -16.79
N ARG A 247 -10.24 9.42 -17.67
CA ARG A 247 -10.79 9.33 -19.04
C ARG A 247 -12.27 8.93 -19.05
N HIS A 248 -12.69 8.04 -18.15
CA HIS A 248 -14.09 7.67 -18.00
C HIS A 248 -14.95 8.84 -17.50
N ILE A 249 -14.48 9.55 -16.48
CA ILE A 249 -15.11 10.76 -15.94
C ILE A 249 -15.28 11.81 -17.06
N SER A 250 -14.23 12.07 -17.83
CA SER A 250 -14.29 13.03 -18.94
C SER A 250 -15.34 12.67 -19.99
N ASN A 251 -15.51 11.38 -20.29
CA ASN A 251 -16.52 10.92 -21.23
C ASN A 251 -17.94 11.09 -20.64
N GLU A 252 -18.15 10.68 -19.39
CA GLU A 252 -19.46 10.84 -18.70
C GLU A 252 -19.86 12.32 -18.61
N LEU A 253 -18.91 13.22 -18.32
CA LEU A 253 -19.17 14.67 -18.30
C LEU A 253 -19.59 15.19 -19.69
N SER A 254 -18.94 14.73 -20.77
CA SER A 254 -19.31 15.12 -22.13
C SER A 254 -20.71 14.64 -22.51
N GLU A 255 -21.12 13.46 -22.05
CA GLU A 255 -22.48 12.93 -22.28
C GLU A 255 -23.52 13.74 -21.50
N LEU A 256 -23.23 14.12 -20.25
CA LEU A 256 -24.12 14.97 -19.45
C LEU A 256 -24.27 16.38 -20.04
N ASP A 257 -23.19 16.96 -20.57
CA ASP A 257 -23.21 18.27 -21.22
C ASP A 257 -24.13 18.26 -22.45
N MET A 258 -24.00 17.22 -23.30
CA MET A 258 -24.90 17.01 -24.43
C MET A 258 -26.37 16.85 -24.00
N HIS A 259 -26.65 16.06 -22.96
CA HIS A 259 -28.02 15.91 -22.45
C HIS A 259 -28.59 17.21 -21.87
N LEU A 260 -27.77 18.02 -21.20
CA LEU A 260 -28.18 19.34 -20.69
C LEU A 260 -28.54 20.30 -21.82
N ASP A 261 -27.75 20.30 -22.91
CA ASP A 261 -28.03 21.11 -24.09
C ASP A 261 -29.32 20.69 -24.79
N GLU A 262 -29.55 19.39 -24.97
CA GLU A 262 -30.81 18.84 -25.52
C GLU A 262 -32.03 19.20 -24.66
N LEU A 263 -31.89 19.06 -23.34
CA LEU A 263 -32.94 19.41 -22.38
C LEU A 263 -33.26 20.91 -22.45
N ARG A 264 -32.22 21.76 -22.49
CA ARG A 264 -32.37 23.21 -22.61
C ARG A 264 -33.06 23.60 -23.91
N GLU A 265 -32.70 22.97 -25.02
CA GLU A 265 -33.34 23.22 -26.31
C GLU A 265 -34.81 22.80 -26.29
N THR A 266 -35.11 21.62 -25.73
CA THR A 266 -36.49 21.12 -25.60
C THR A 266 -37.35 22.05 -24.75
N VAL A 267 -36.84 22.49 -23.59
CA VAL A 267 -37.53 23.46 -22.73
C VAL A 267 -37.73 24.78 -23.47
N ALA A 268 -36.72 25.29 -24.16
CA ALA A 268 -36.82 26.54 -24.93
C ALA A 268 -37.85 26.44 -26.06
N GLN A 269 -37.93 25.30 -26.75
CA GLN A 269 -38.95 25.05 -27.77
C GLN A 269 -40.35 25.04 -27.14
N LYS A 270 -40.58 24.29 -26.05
CA LYS A 270 -41.89 24.25 -25.39
C LYS A 270 -42.33 25.61 -24.85
N CYS A 271 -41.42 26.41 -24.31
CA CYS A 271 -41.70 27.78 -23.86
C CYS A 271 -42.06 28.75 -24.98
N ARG A 272 -41.66 28.51 -26.24
CA ARG A 272 -42.03 29.35 -27.40
C ARG A 272 -43.48 29.14 -27.86
N PHE A 273 -44.14 28.07 -27.43
CA PHE A 273 -45.53 27.74 -27.78
C PHE A 273 -46.52 28.00 -26.63
N VAL A 274 -46.09 28.73 -25.59
CA VAL A 274 -46.90 29.14 -24.42
C VAL A 274 -47.41 30.55 -24.58
#